data_AF-A0A354FDX6-F1
#
_entry.id   AF-A0A354FDX6-F1
#
_cell.length_a   1.000
_cell.length_b   1.000
_cell.length_c   1.000
_cell.angle_alpha   90.00
_cell.angle_beta   90.00
_cell.angle_gamma   90.00
#
_symmetry.space_group_name_H-M   'P 1'
#
loop_
_entity.id
_entity.type
_entity.pdbx_description
1 polymer ?
#
loop_
_entity_poly.entity_id
_entity_poly.type
_entity_poly.pdbx_seq_one_letter_code
_entity_poly.pdbx_strand_id
1 'polypeptide(L)'
;DIRPGQEIRPLIEGGTGSLSEQIYQPDFMPDKLESGTPNTPGIAGLGAGVEFIQQTGLERIHSHERELTDMLIEGLRDIDGVIIYGPQDSNRQTAVVSFNIEEMDCGRVSMP
;
A
#
# COMPACT_ATOMS: atom_id res chain seq x y z
N ASP A 1 7.65 -10.80 -10.41
CA ASP A 1 8.30 -12.01 -9.88
C ASP A 1 8.90 -12.83 -11.02
N ILE A 2 10.02 -13.50 -10.80
CA ILE A 2 10.67 -14.35 -11.82
C ILE A 2 9.88 -15.65 -11.91
N ARG A 3 9.53 -16.06 -13.13
CA ARG A 3 8.84 -17.34 -13.34
C ARG A 3 9.73 -18.51 -12.83
N PRO A 4 9.18 -19.46 -12.07
CA PRO A 4 9.94 -20.62 -11.61
C PRO A 4 10.65 -21.35 -12.77
N GLY A 5 11.92 -21.69 -12.58
CA GLY A 5 12.75 -22.34 -13.60
C GLY A 5 13.39 -21.40 -14.63
N GLN A 6 13.14 -20.09 -14.55
CA GLN A 6 13.82 -19.10 -15.38
C GLN A 6 15.08 -18.57 -14.69
N GLU A 7 16.23 -18.75 -15.31
CA GLU A 7 17.47 -18.14 -14.85
C GLU A 7 17.61 -16.73 -15.42
N ILE A 8 17.84 -15.73 -14.56
CA ILE A 8 18.15 -14.36 -14.97
C ILE A 8 19.64 -14.09 -14.73
N ARG A 9 20.33 -13.61 -15.76
CA ARG A 9 21.71 -13.16 -15.69
C ARG A 9 21.73 -11.63 -15.80
N PRO A 10 22.18 -10.90 -14.77
CA PRO A 10 22.24 -9.44 -14.84
C PRO A 10 23.28 -9.01 -15.88
N LEU A 11 22.99 -7.91 -16.58
CA LEU A 11 23.96 -7.26 -17.48
C LEU A 11 25.02 -6.51 -16.67
N ILE A 12 24.61 -5.88 -15.57
CA ILE A 12 25.43 -5.13 -14.61
C ILE A 12 24.87 -5.43 -13.21
N GLU A 13 25.76 -5.61 -12.24
CA GLU A 13 25.43 -5.78 -10.82
C GLU A 13 25.99 -4.62 -9.99
N GLY A 14 25.30 -4.31 -8.88
CA GLY A 14 25.72 -3.31 -7.91
C GLY A 14 26.63 -3.89 -6.82
N GLY A 15 26.45 -3.45 -5.57
CA GLY A 15 27.10 -4.10 -4.43
C GLY A 15 26.56 -5.52 -4.17
N THR A 16 27.29 -6.32 -3.41
CA THR A 16 26.94 -7.71 -3.09
C THR A 16 25.85 -7.87 -2.03
N GLY A 17 25.41 -6.76 -1.44
CA GLY A 17 24.33 -6.71 -0.46
C GLY A 17 24.68 -7.52 0.80
N SER A 18 23.98 -8.63 1.00
CA SER A 18 24.07 -9.46 2.20
C SER A 18 25.45 -10.10 2.41
N LEU A 19 26.22 -10.36 1.34
CA LEU A 19 27.56 -10.96 1.40
C LEU A 19 28.62 -9.94 1.00
N SER A 20 28.81 -8.93 1.85
CA SER A 20 29.71 -7.79 1.62
C SER A 20 31.18 -8.18 1.44
N GLU A 21 31.57 -9.37 1.87
CA GLU A 21 32.92 -9.95 1.71
C GLU A 21 33.17 -10.56 0.33
N GLN A 22 32.12 -10.77 -0.47
CA GLN A 22 32.24 -11.30 -1.82
C GLN A 22 32.49 -10.18 -2.83
N ILE A 23 33.14 -10.53 -3.95
CA ILE A 23 33.41 -9.62 -5.06
C ILE A 23 32.20 -9.56 -6.01
N TYR A 24 31.47 -10.67 -6.13
CA TYR A 24 30.36 -10.84 -7.06
C TYR A 24 29.05 -10.99 -6.30
N GLN A 25 27.94 -10.65 -6.94
CA GLN A 25 26.62 -10.78 -6.33
C GLN A 25 26.29 -12.25 -6.01
N PRO A 26 25.63 -12.54 -4.88
CA PRO A 26 25.16 -13.89 -4.58
C PRO A 26 24.27 -14.48 -5.67
N ASP A 27 24.35 -15.79 -5.89
CA ASP A 27 23.60 -16.50 -6.92
C ASP A 27 22.31 -17.17 -6.40
N PHE A 28 22.05 -17.07 -5.10
CA PHE A 28 20.83 -17.58 -4.47
C PHE A 28 19.74 -16.51 -4.39
N MET A 29 18.49 -16.96 -4.45
CA MET A 29 17.32 -16.10 -4.26
C MET A 29 17.06 -15.87 -2.76
N PRO A 30 16.55 -14.68 -2.35
CA PRO A 30 16.20 -13.53 -3.19
C PRO A 30 17.40 -12.62 -3.54
N ASP A 31 18.53 -12.74 -2.83
CA ASP A 31 19.70 -11.85 -2.88
C ASP A 31 20.27 -11.59 -4.28
N LYS A 32 20.19 -12.59 -5.17
CA LYS A 32 20.52 -12.45 -6.59
C LYS A 32 19.78 -11.31 -7.31
N LEU A 33 18.66 -10.84 -6.76
CA LEU A 33 17.84 -9.75 -7.33
C LEU A 33 17.87 -8.47 -6.50
N GLU A 34 18.57 -8.47 -5.37
CA GLU A 34 18.57 -7.37 -4.40
C GLU A 34 19.99 -6.83 -4.21
N SER A 35 20.62 -6.38 -5.30
CA SER A 35 21.98 -5.86 -5.27
C SER A 35 22.08 -4.64 -4.35
N GLY A 36 23.23 -4.51 -3.68
CA GLY A 36 23.54 -3.40 -2.79
C GLY A 36 22.96 -3.58 -1.38
N THR A 37 23.27 -2.63 -0.51
CA THR A 37 22.86 -2.69 0.90
C THR A 37 21.33 -2.66 1.01
N PRO A 38 20.71 -3.69 1.62
CA PRO A 38 19.26 -3.70 1.82
C PRO A 38 18.78 -2.49 2.62
N ASN A 39 17.53 -2.07 2.38
CA ASN A 39 16.86 -1.10 3.23
C ASN A 39 16.43 -1.75 4.54
N THR A 40 17.40 -2.13 5.38
CA THR A 40 17.17 -2.84 6.64
C THR A 40 16.19 -2.10 7.57
N PRO A 41 16.27 -0.76 7.75
CA PRO A 41 15.28 -0.04 8.54
C PRO A 41 13.86 -0.13 7.96
N GLY A 42 13.71 -0.01 6.63
CA GLY A 42 12.42 -0.13 5.97
C GLY A 42 11.83 -1.54 6.06
N ILE A 43 12.65 -2.57 5.91
CA ILE A 43 12.25 -3.98 6.05
C ILE A 43 11.81 -4.27 7.49
N ALA A 44 12.57 -3.82 8.49
CA ALA A 44 12.20 -3.96 9.89
C ALA A 44 10.88 -3.23 10.20
N GLY A 45 10.70 -2.01 9.69
CA GLY A 45 9.45 -1.25 9.84
C GLY A 45 8.26 -1.93 9.16
N LEU A 46 8.44 -2.49 7.97
CA LEU A 46 7.43 -3.30 7.28
C LEU A 46 7.06 -4.53 8.11
N GLY A 47 8.04 -5.24 8.67
CA GLY A 47 7.82 -6.39 9.54
C GLY A 47 6.96 -6.04 10.76
N ALA A 48 7.31 -4.97 11.47
CA ALA A 48 6.52 -4.47 12.58
C ALA A 48 5.09 -4.05 12.17
N GLY A 49 4.93 -3.42 11.00
CA GLY A 49 3.62 -3.07 10.45
C GLY A 49 2.75 -4.30 10.13
N VAL A 50 3.35 -5.35 9.57
CA VAL A 50 2.67 -6.62 9.32
C VAL A 50 2.25 -7.29 10.64
N GLU A 51 3.15 -7.32 11.64
CA GLU A 51 2.82 -7.83 12.97
C GLU A 51 1.66 -7.06 13.63
N PHE A 52 1.65 -5.73 13.50
CA PHE A 52 0.54 -4.89 13.99
C PHE A 52 -0.79 -5.27 13.33
N ILE A 53 -0.82 -5.46 12.01
CA ILE A 53 -2.03 -5.87 11.28
C ILE A 53 -2.48 -7.26 11.74
N GLN A 54 -1.56 -8.21 11.93
CA GLN A 54 -1.87 -9.56 12.40
C GLN A 54 -2.42 -9.57 13.83
N GLN A 55 -1.83 -8.78 14.73
CA GLN A 55 -2.29 -8.65 16.12
C GLN A 55 -3.64 -7.95 16.22
N THR A 56 -3.86 -6.90 15.42
CA THR A 56 -5.14 -6.17 15.39
C THR A 56 -6.24 -7.02 14.74
N GLY A 57 -5.89 -7.80 13.72
CA GLY A 57 -6.79 -8.66 12.97
C GLY A 57 -7.35 -7.96 11.73
N LEU A 58 -7.16 -8.59 10.56
CA LEU A 58 -7.60 -8.05 9.27
C LEU A 58 -9.11 -7.80 9.22
N GLU A 59 -9.90 -8.76 9.71
CA GLU A 59 -11.37 -8.64 9.75
C GLU A 59 -11.86 -7.51 10.65
N ARG A 60 -11.14 -7.26 11.76
CA ARG A 60 -11.46 -6.16 12.68
C ARG A 60 -11.18 -4.81 12.00
N ILE A 61 -10.03 -4.68 11.34
CA ILE A 61 -9.67 -3.49 10.57
C ILE A 61 -10.71 -3.25 9.47
N HIS A 62 -11.01 -4.27 8.66
CA HIS A 62 -11.98 -4.17 7.58
C HIS A 62 -13.37 -3.78 8.10
N SER A 63 -13.86 -4.41 9.16
CA SER A 63 -15.20 -4.10 9.70
C SER A 63 -15.28 -2.65 10.17
N HIS A 64 -14.25 -2.18 10.88
CA HIS A 64 -14.20 -0.80 11.36
C HIS A 64 -14.12 0.22 10.22
N GLU A 65 -13.25 -0.02 9.24
CA GLU A 65 -13.11 0.81 8.04
C GLU A 65 -14.41 0.89 7.24
N ARG A 66 -15.13 -0.24 7.15
CA ARG A 66 -16.43 -0.32 6.49
C ARG A 66 -17.49 0.50 7.21
N GLU A 67 -17.60 0.38 8.54
CA GLU A 67 -18.52 1.17 9.36
C GLU A 67 -18.29 2.68 9.18
N LEU A 68 -17.02 3.12 9.19
CA LEU A 68 -16.68 4.53 8.96
C LEU A 68 -17.01 4.99 7.53
N THR A 69 -16.79 4.12 6.55
CA THR A 69 -17.09 4.40 5.14
C THR A 69 -18.59 4.56 4.91
N ASP A 70 -19.41 3.67 5.49
CA ASP A 70 -20.86 3.78 5.44
C ASP A 70 -21.34 5.09 6.07
N MET A 71 -20.84 5.40 7.27
CA MET A 71 -21.15 6.65 7.97
C MET A 71 -20.79 7.89 7.15
N LEU A 72 -19.62 7.90 6.51
CA LEU A 72 -19.19 9.02 5.68
C LEU A 72 -20.05 9.17 4.41
N ILE A 73 -20.36 8.06 3.72
CA ILE A 73 -21.20 8.08 2.52
C ILE A 73 -22.61 8.57 2.86
N GLU A 74 -23.20 8.06 3.95
CA GLU A 74 -24.53 8.50 4.41
C GLU A 74 -24.52 9.99 4.74
N GLY A 75 -23.55 10.47 5.51
CA GLY A 75 -23.45 11.89 5.85
C GLY A 75 -23.24 12.80 4.63
N LEU A 76 -22.42 12.38 3.66
CA LEU A 76 -22.18 13.15 2.43
C LEU A 76 -23.40 13.19 1.51
N ARG A 77 -24.23 12.13 1.49
CA ARG A 77 -25.46 12.08 0.68
C ARG A 77 -26.50 13.11 1.12
N ASP A 78 -26.49 13.48 2.39
CA ASP A 78 -27.44 14.44 2.97
C ASP A 78 -27.06 15.91 2.72
N ILE A 79 -25.89 16.16 2.12
CA ILE A 79 -25.39 17.51 1.84
C ILE A 79 -25.71 17.89 0.39
N ASP A 80 -26.47 18.98 0.23
CA ASP A 80 -26.83 19.50 -1.10
C ASP A 80 -25.59 19.90 -1.92
N GLY A 81 -25.61 19.58 -3.21
CA GLY A 81 -24.49 19.81 -4.13
C GLY A 81 -23.29 18.89 -3.95
N VAL A 82 -23.29 17.91 -3.04
CA VAL A 82 -22.22 16.91 -2.95
C VAL A 82 -22.37 15.85 -4.06
N ILE A 83 -21.27 15.59 -4.76
CA ILE A 83 -21.16 14.55 -5.77
C ILE A 83 -20.19 13.48 -5.27
N ILE A 84 -20.69 12.28 -4.94
CA ILE A 84 -19.87 11.15 -4.50
C ILE A 84 -19.57 10.22 -5.68
N TYR A 85 -18.28 9.91 -5.89
CA TYR A 85 -17.82 9.02 -6.95
C TYR A 85 -17.65 7.58 -6.47
N GLY A 86 -17.77 6.63 -7.40
CA GLY A 86 -17.58 5.21 -7.15
C GLY A 86 -18.87 4.47 -6.78
N PRO A 87 -18.76 3.23 -6.26
CA PRO A 87 -19.91 2.37 -5.96
C PRO A 87 -20.86 2.91 -4.89
N GLN A 88 -20.38 3.77 -3.99
CA GLN A 88 -21.12 4.29 -2.83
C GLN A 88 -21.74 3.18 -1.97
N ASP A 89 -21.02 2.06 -1.87
CA ASP A 89 -21.37 0.86 -1.13
C ASP A 89 -20.08 0.30 -0.56
N SER A 90 -19.91 0.34 0.75
CA SER A 90 -18.71 -0.10 1.46
C SER A 90 -18.38 -1.58 1.27
N ASN A 91 -19.30 -2.41 0.74
CA ASN A 91 -19.01 -3.78 0.34
C ASN A 91 -18.26 -3.89 -0.99
N ARG A 92 -18.33 -2.84 -1.81
CA ARG A 92 -17.88 -2.85 -3.21
C ARG A 92 -16.74 -1.87 -3.46
N GLN A 93 -16.24 -1.22 -2.42
CA GLN A 93 -15.09 -0.31 -2.47
C GLN A 93 -14.26 -0.45 -1.20
N THR A 94 -13.01 0.00 -1.26
CA THR A 94 -12.17 0.18 -0.07
C THR A 94 -12.65 1.38 0.75
N ALA A 95 -12.06 1.62 1.92
CA ALA A 95 -12.37 2.79 2.76
C ALA A 95 -11.78 4.10 2.21
N VAL A 96 -12.14 4.40 0.96
CA VAL A 96 -11.78 5.61 0.23
C VAL A 96 -13.06 6.15 -0.40
N VAL A 97 -13.41 7.39 -0.07
CA VAL A 97 -14.58 8.08 -0.62
C VAL A 97 -14.09 9.33 -1.33
N SER A 98 -14.15 9.34 -2.65
CA SER A 98 -13.87 10.53 -3.45
C SER A 98 -15.17 11.30 -3.68
N PHE A 99 -15.15 12.61 -3.44
CA PHE A 99 -16.31 13.47 -3.66
C PHE A 99 -15.89 14.87 -4.10
N ASN A 100 -16.84 15.62 -4.66
CA ASN A 100 -16.74 17.05 -4.92
C ASN A 100 -18.00 17.74 -4.38
N ILE A 101 -17.94 19.07 -4.29
CA ILE A 101 -19.10 19.92 -4.04
C ILE A 101 -19.28 20.80 -5.27
N GLU A 102 -20.50 20.88 -5.79
CA GLU A 102 -20.84 21.71 -6.93
C GLU A 102 -20.34 23.15 -6.75
N GLU A 103 -19.85 23.72 -7.85
CA GLU A 103 -19.32 25.09 -7.92
C GLU A 103 -18.13 25.38 -6.97
N MET A 104 -17.53 24.36 -6.35
CA MET A 104 -16.37 24.50 -5.48
C MET A 104 -15.17 23.70 -5.99
N ASP A 105 -14.02 24.36 -6.08
CA ASP A 105 -12.74 23.73 -6.42
C ASP A 105 -12.30 22.74 -5.34
N CYS A 106 -11.78 21.57 -5.73
CA CYS A 106 -11.41 20.50 -4.80
C CYS A 106 -10.31 20.91 -3.80
N GLY A 107 -9.41 21.82 -4.19
CA GLY A 107 -8.43 22.39 -3.29
C GLY A 107 -9.11 23.17 -2.15
N ARG A 108 -10.16 23.94 -2.46
CA ARG A 108 -10.96 24.66 -1.45
C ARG A 108 -11.80 23.72 -0.58
N VAL A 109 -12.34 22.64 -1.15
CA VAL A 109 -13.08 21.60 -0.41
C VAL A 109 -12.19 20.94 0.67
N SER A 110 -10.91 20.76 0.37
CA SER A 110 -9.95 20.08 1.27
C SER A 110 -9.34 20.97 2.35
N MET A 111 -9.59 22.28 2.33
CA MET A 111 -9.03 23.20 3.33
C MET A 111 -9.80 23.11 4.66
N PRO A 112 -9.10 23.12 5.81
CA PRO A 112 -9.70 23.05 7.13
C PRO A 112 -10.46 24.34 7.53
#